data_AF-A0A7J5Z4Z8-F1
#
_entry.id   AF-A0A7J5Z4Z8-F1
#
_cell.length_a   1.000
_cell.length_b   1.000
_cell.length_c   1.000
_cell.angle_alpha   90.00
_cell.angle_beta   90.00
_cell.angle_gamma   90.00
#
_symmetry.space_group_name_H-M   'P 1'
#
loop_
_entity.id
_entity.type
_entity.pdbx_description
1 polymer ?
#
loop_
_entity_poly.entity_id
_entity_poly.type
_entity_poly.pdbx_seq_one_letter_code
_entity_poly.pdbx_strand_id
1 'polypeptide(L)'
;MSDMWRIIPFLFLVFCGPVLGGPQTNFHRNMTDQELFWGTDQNDFSVVVPAAGLECFWHFAHRGERFYLSFMVRPRHERNVLTHLSVTVNAPSSLIMATVDDAKGQINFETEET
;
A
#
# COMPACT_ATOMS: atom_id res chain seq x y z
N MET A 1 -32.77 44.98 27.62
CA MET A 1 -31.47 45.62 27.80
C MET A 1 -30.46 44.50 28.01
N SER A 2 -29.88 43.93 26.94
CA SER A 2 -28.66 44.44 26.28
C SER A 2 -27.55 44.53 27.35
N ASP A 3 -26.55 43.64 27.41
CA ASP A 3 -25.60 43.32 26.35
C ASP A 3 -24.89 41.99 26.65
N MET A 4 -25.06 41.00 25.79
CA MET A 4 -24.08 39.91 25.66
C MET A 4 -24.01 39.38 24.22
N TRP A 5 -24.35 40.25 23.26
CA TRP A 5 -24.01 40.08 21.85
C TRP A 5 -22.65 40.75 21.67
N ARG A 6 -21.53 40.06 21.92
CA ARG A 6 -20.24 40.54 21.41
C ARG A 6 -19.06 39.59 21.33
N ILE A 7 -19.26 38.27 21.42
CA ILE A 7 -18.15 37.32 21.17
C ILE A 7 -18.64 36.08 20.42
N ILE A 8 -19.35 36.26 19.30
CA ILE A 8 -19.60 35.19 18.32
C ILE A 8 -19.57 35.77 16.89
N PRO A 9 -18.41 36.27 16.43
CA PRO A 9 -18.05 35.94 15.07
C PRO A 9 -16.53 35.71 14.98
N PHE A 10 -16.04 34.65 15.61
CA PHE A 10 -14.66 34.19 15.39
C PHE A 10 -14.59 32.69 15.05
N LEU A 11 -15.73 32.07 14.79
CA LEU A 11 -15.88 30.63 14.57
C LEU A 11 -16.43 30.29 13.17
N PHE A 12 -16.22 31.17 12.18
CA PHE A 12 -16.72 30.99 10.81
C PHE A 12 -15.69 31.25 9.70
N LEU A 13 -14.38 31.17 9.99
CA LEU A 13 -13.33 31.46 9.00
C LEU A 13 -12.22 30.39 8.92
N VAL A 14 -12.55 29.11 9.07
CA VAL A 14 -11.62 28.00 8.76
C VAL A 14 -12.32 26.85 8.03
N PHE A 15 -13.25 27.17 7.12
CA PHE A 15 -13.80 26.21 6.16
C PHE A 15 -13.74 26.80 4.75
N CYS A 16 -12.52 27.07 4.27
CA CYS A 16 -12.29 27.33 2.85
C CYS A 16 -10.85 26.96 2.49
N GLY A 17 -10.63 25.67 2.30
CA GLY A 17 -9.48 25.16 1.54
C GLY A 17 -10.05 24.23 0.45
N PRO A 18 -9.81 24.47 -0.84
CA PRO A 18 -10.21 23.54 -1.87
C PRO A 18 -9.23 22.37 -1.83
N VAL A 19 -9.56 21.30 -1.11
CA VAL A 19 -8.93 19.99 -1.37
C VAL A 19 -9.67 19.40 -2.57
N LEU A 20 -9.39 19.93 -3.76
CA LEU A 20 -9.55 19.21 -5.02
C LEU A 20 -8.18 18.61 -5.35
N GLY A 21 -7.84 17.57 -4.60
CA GLY A 21 -6.74 16.65 -4.91
C GLY A 21 -7.31 15.27 -5.18
N GLY A 22 -8.27 15.16 -6.10
CA GLY A 22 -8.61 13.86 -6.67
C GLY A 22 -7.41 13.31 -7.45
N PRO A 23 -7.19 11.99 -7.52
CA PRO A 23 -6.13 11.43 -8.32
C PRO A 23 -6.25 11.95 -9.76
N GLN A 24 -5.25 12.68 -10.24
CA GLN A 24 -5.15 12.97 -11.68
C GLN A 24 -4.84 11.66 -12.39
N THR A 25 -5.87 10.92 -12.78
CA THR A 25 -5.77 9.91 -13.81
C THR A 25 -5.83 10.59 -15.17
N ASN A 26 -4.82 11.41 -15.47
CA ASN A 26 -4.52 11.73 -16.87
C ASN A 26 -3.92 10.47 -17.50
N PHE A 27 -4.77 9.51 -17.86
CA PHE A 27 -4.37 8.41 -18.72
C PHE A 27 -4.02 8.99 -20.08
N HIS A 28 -2.72 9.18 -20.31
CA HIS A 28 -2.20 9.49 -21.63
C HIS A 28 -2.56 8.32 -22.55
N ARG A 29 -3.46 8.57 -23.51
CA ARG A 29 -4.13 7.56 -24.36
C ARG A 29 -3.19 6.80 -25.31
N ASN A 30 -1.88 6.88 -25.09
CA ASN A 30 -0.86 6.33 -25.97
C ASN A 30 0.37 5.83 -25.19
N MET A 31 0.11 5.20 -24.04
CA MET A 31 1.15 4.46 -23.30
C MET A 31 1.25 3.06 -23.89
N THR A 32 2.48 2.63 -24.15
CA THR A 32 2.76 1.23 -24.52
C THR A 32 2.38 0.33 -23.34
N ASP A 33 2.03 -0.94 -23.59
CA ASP A 33 1.69 -1.88 -22.51
C ASP A 33 2.80 -1.93 -21.46
N GLN A 34 4.06 -1.81 -21.90
CA GLN A 34 5.21 -1.68 -21.02
C GLN A 34 5.08 -0.48 -20.08
N GLU A 35 4.76 0.73 -20.56
CA GLU A 35 4.59 1.95 -19.74
C GLU A 35 3.43 1.87 -18.72
N LEU A 36 2.44 1.00 -18.95
CA LEU A 36 1.29 0.83 -18.06
C LEU A 36 1.67 0.14 -16.72
N PHE A 37 2.72 -0.68 -16.71
CA PHE A 37 3.10 -1.52 -15.55
C PHE A 37 4.13 -0.89 -14.60
N TRP A 38 4.75 0.23 -14.98
CA TRP A 38 5.74 0.97 -14.15
C TRP A 38 5.11 1.64 -12.92
N GLY A 39 3.77 1.70 -12.83
CA GLY A 39 3.08 2.10 -11.60
C GLY A 39 3.34 1.17 -10.41
N THR A 40 3.95 0.00 -10.65
CA THR A 40 4.29 -1.00 -9.64
C THR A 40 5.75 -0.95 -9.16
N ASP A 41 6.56 -0.02 -9.68
CA ASP A 41 8.00 0.13 -9.35
C ASP A 41 8.26 0.85 -8.01
N GLN A 42 7.22 1.04 -7.18
CA GLN A 42 7.43 1.43 -5.79
C GLN A 42 7.89 0.21 -4.99
N ASN A 43 9.21 0.01 -4.97
CA ASN A 43 9.82 -1.12 -4.27
C ASN A 43 9.91 -0.92 -2.74
N ASP A 44 9.65 0.29 -2.27
CA ASP A 44 9.68 0.66 -0.85
C ASP A 44 8.37 1.35 -0.45
N PHE A 45 7.47 0.59 0.17
CA PHE A 45 6.21 1.10 0.70
C PHE A 45 5.85 0.45 2.03
N SER A 46 4.83 1.00 2.70
CA SER A 46 4.26 0.43 3.91
C SER A 46 2.75 0.41 3.81
N VAL A 47 2.13 -0.69 4.24
CA VAL A 47 0.66 -0.82 4.30
C VAL A 47 0.20 -1.14 5.72
N VAL A 48 -1.07 -0.84 5.99
CA VAL A 48 -1.73 -1.18 7.25
C VAL A 48 -2.64 -2.37 7.00
N VAL A 49 -2.22 -3.55 7.46
CA VAL A 49 -3.07 -4.74 7.45
C VAL A 49 -3.83 -4.81 8.78
N PRO A 50 -5.17 -4.82 8.78
CA PRO A 50 -5.93 -4.99 10.02
C PRO A 50 -5.72 -6.38 10.61
N ALA A 51 -6.05 -6.57 11.90
CA ALA A 51 -5.97 -7.88 12.53
C ALA A 51 -6.84 -8.91 11.78
N ALA A 52 -6.27 -10.06 11.45
CA ALA A 52 -6.88 -11.09 10.59
C ALA A 52 -7.28 -10.61 9.18
N GLY A 53 -6.72 -9.48 8.74
CA GLY A 53 -6.87 -8.97 7.37
C GLY A 53 -5.89 -9.63 6.39
N LEU A 54 -6.16 -9.40 5.10
CA LEU A 54 -5.32 -9.82 3.99
C LEU A 54 -5.21 -8.65 3.01
N GLU A 55 -3.99 -8.37 2.55
CA GLU A 55 -3.73 -7.42 1.48
C GLU A 55 -2.97 -8.13 0.36
N CYS A 56 -3.40 -7.93 -0.89
CA CYS A 56 -2.82 -8.58 -2.06
C CYS A 56 -2.23 -7.55 -3.01
N PHE A 57 -0.99 -7.78 -3.44
CA PHE A 57 -0.30 -6.98 -4.45
C PHE A 57 0.00 -7.86 -5.66
N TRP A 58 -0.09 -7.27 -6.84
CA TRP A 58 0.15 -7.95 -8.10
C TRP A 58 1.31 -7.25 -8.81
N HIS A 59 2.19 -8.06 -9.37
CA HIS A 59 3.28 -7.59 -10.21
C HIS A 59 3.32 -8.49 -11.44
N PHE A 60 3.48 -7.90 -12.62
CA PHE A 60 3.71 -8.65 -13.84
C PHE A 60 5.18 -9.01 -13.90
N ALA A 61 5.49 -10.26 -14.26
CA ALA A 61 6.85 -10.72 -14.34
C ALA A 61 7.01 -11.67 -15.51
N HIS A 62 8.16 -11.61 -16.18
CA HIS A 62 8.49 -12.58 -17.22
C HIS A 62 9.05 -13.84 -16.57
N ARG A 63 8.76 -14.99 -17.16
CA ARG A 63 9.36 -16.27 -16.76
C ARG A 63 10.90 -16.20 -16.74
N GLY A 64 11.51 -16.66 -15.64
CA GLY A 64 12.95 -16.69 -15.42
C GLY A 64 13.53 -15.41 -14.78
N GLU A 65 12.70 -14.41 -14.51
CA GLU A 65 13.10 -13.23 -13.75
C GLU A 65 13.24 -13.58 -12.26
N ARG A 66 14.14 -12.86 -11.56
CA ARG A 66 14.43 -13.08 -10.15
C ARG A 66 13.90 -11.92 -9.32
N PHE A 67 13.12 -12.25 -8.30
CA PHE A 67 12.50 -11.28 -7.41
C PHE A 67 13.00 -11.43 -5.97
N TYR A 68 13.01 -10.29 -5.27
CA TYR A 68 13.41 -10.16 -3.88
C TYR A 68 12.33 -9.38 -3.15
N LEU A 69 11.57 -10.04 -2.28
CA LEU A 69 10.54 -9.42 -1.45
C LEU A 69 11.01 -9.36 0.00
N SER A 70 11.37 -8.16 0.47
CA SER A 70 11.74 -7.92 1.86
C SER A 70 10.57 -7.29 2.62
N PHE A 71 10.30 -7.74 3.84
CA PHE A 71 9.21 -7.19 4.64
C PHE A 71 9.56 -7.14 6.13
N MET A 72 8.92 -6.21 6.82
CA MET A 72 8.94 -6.13 8.28
C MET A 72 7.67 -5.49 8.81
N VAL A 73 7.19 -6.01 9.93
CA VAL A 73 6.07 -5.44 10.67
C VAL A 73 6.58 -4.28 11.51
N ARG A 74 6.06 -3.09 11.26
CA ARG A 74 6.27 -1.92 12.12
C ARG A 74 5.09 -1.79 13.08
N PRO A 75 5.27 -1.97 14.39
CA PRO A 75 4.18 -1.80 15.35
C PRO A 75 3.73 -0.33 15.37
N ARG A 76 2.40 -0.11 15.32
CA ARG A 76 1.79 1.23 15.38
C ARG A 76 1.72 1.80 16.81
N HIS A 77 1.90 0.96 17.83
CA HIS A 77 1.90 1.34 19.24
C HIS A 77 3.11 0.73 19.94
N GLU A 78 3.61 1.42 20.96
CA GLU A 78 4.69 0.99 21.87
C GLU A 78 4.32 -0.21 22.75
N ARG A 79 3.28 -0.97 22.37
CA ARG A 79 2.89 -2.19 23.05
C ARG A 79 3.48 -3.35 22.25
N ASN A 80 4.36 -4.13 22.89
CA ASN A 80 4.96 -5.37 22.38
C ASN A 80 3.88 -6.46 22.18
N VAL A 81 2.94 -6.23 21.27
CA VAL A 81 2.10 -7.29 20.73
C VAL A 81 2.92 -7.97 19.64
N LEU A 82 3.18 -9.25 19.84
CA LEU A 82 3.83 -10.10 18.86
C LEU A 82 2.86 -10.29 17.69
N THR A 83 2.97 -9.46 16.65
CA THR A 83 2.17 -9.60 15.44
C THR A 83 2.97 -10.42 14.44
N HIS A 84 2.56 -11.68 14.24
CA HIS A 84 3.06 -12.51 13.16
C HIS A 84 2.37 -12.11 11.85
N LEU A 85 3.12 -12.09 10.76
CA LEU A 85 2.63 -11.83 9.41
C LEU A 85 2.99 -13.04 8.55
N SER A 86 1.97 -13.63 7.93
CA SER A 86 2.17 -14.63 6.87
C SER A 86 2.24 -13.92 5.53
N VAL A 87 3.38 -14.04 4.86
CA VAL A 87 3.61 -13.54 3.51
C VAL A 87 3.70 -14.73 2.57
N THR A 88 2.89 -14.71 1.51
CA THR A 88 2.85 -15.78 0.51
C THR A 88 3.00 -15.19 -0.88
N VAL A 89 3.83 -15.82 -1.69
CA VAL A 89 4.01 -15.50 -3.11
C VAL A 89 3.36 -16.61 -3.94
N ASN A 90 2.43 -16.24 -4.81
CA ASN A 90 1.70 -17.16 -5.67
C ASN A 90 1.95 -16.86 -7.15
N ALA A 91 2.03 -17.91 -7.96
CA ALA A 91 2.00 -17.84 -9.41
C ALA A 91 0.56 -17.66 -9.95
N PRO A 92 0.37 -17.26 -11.22
CA PRO A 92 -0.94 -17.16 -11.86
C PRO A 92 -1.76 -18.46 -11.77
N SER A 93 -1.12 -19.63 -11.82
CA SER A 93 -1.77 -20.93 -11.63
C SER A 93 -2.22 -21.23 -10.19
N SER A 94 -2.05 -20.29 -9.27
CA SER A 94 -2.19 -20.46 -7.82
C SER A 94 -1.13 -21.37 -7.17
N LEU A 95 -0.05 -21.67 -7.89
CA LEU A 95 1.11 -22.35 -7.30
C LEU A 95 1.77 -21.45 -6.25
N ILE A 96 1.95 -21.98 -5.03
CA ILE A 96 2.70 -21.28 -3.98
C ILE A 96 4.19 -21.37 -4.30
N MET A 97 4.80 -20.24 -4.63
CA MET A 97 6.24 -20.16 -4.87
C MET A 97 7.03 -20.10 -3.56
N ALA A 98 6.50 -19.38 -2.56
CA ALA A 98 7.12 -19.24 -1.25
C ALA A 98 6.12 -18.77 -0.18
N THR A 99 6.39 -19.15 1.07
CA THR A 99 5.67 -18.66 2.25
C THR A 99 6.65 -18.38 3.38
N VAL A 100 6.47 -17.27 4.09
CA VAL A 100 7.16 -16.97 5.35
C VAL A 100 6.13 -16.50 6.37
N ASP A 101 6.15 -17.08 7.56
CA ASP A 101 5.30 -16.67 8.69
C ASP A 101 6.19 -16.12 9.81
N ASP A 102 6.52 -14.83 9.72
CA ASP A 102 7.37 -14.12 10.67
C ASP A 102 7.05 -12.63 10.65
N ALA A 103 7.44 -11.89 11.69
CA ALA A 103 7.30 -10.43 11.75
C ALA A 103 8.25 -9.71 10.78
N LYS A 104 9.29 -10.38 10.27
CA LYS A 104 10.21 -9.84 9.26
C LYS A 104 10.84 -10.97 8.45
N GLY A 105 11.21 -10.68 7.21
CA GLY A 105 11.88 -11.68 6.38
C GLY A 105 12.23 -11.15 4.99
N GLN A 106 12.82 -12.04 4.20
CA GLN A 106 13.03 -11.84 2.78
C GLN A 106 12.71 -13.13 2.04
N ILE A 107 11.98 -13.01 0.94
CA ILE A 107 11.68 -14.10 0.02
C ILE A 107 12.41 -13.82 -1.29
N ASN A 108 13.20 -14.79 -1.73
CA ASN A 108 13.89 -14.75 -3.01
C ASN A 108 13.33 -15.87 -3.87
N PHE A 109 12.81 -15.56 -5.05
CA PHE A 109 12.21 -16.55 -5.93
C PHE A 109 12.48 -16.21 -7.40
N GLU A 110 12.42 -17.24 -8.24
CA GLU A 110 12.48 -17.12 -9.69
C GLU A 110 11.08 -17.40 -10.24
N THR A 111 10.67 -16.66 -11.26
CA THR A 111 9.32 -16.76 -11.84
C THR A 111 9.22 -17.96 -12.77
N GLU A 112 8.38 -18.92 -12.42
CA GLU A 112 8.17 -20.13 -13.21
C GLU A 112 7.13 -19.94 -14.33
N GLU A 113 6.28 -18.91 -14.21
CA GLU A 113 5.10 -18.65 -15.05
C GLU A 113 5.00 -17.14 -15.39
N THR A 114 4.23 -16.81 -16.42
CA THR A 114 3.92 -15.43 -16.88
C THR A 114 2.42 -15.18 -16.78
#